data_AF-A0A7S1ABC0-F1
#
_entry.id   AF-A0A7S1ABC0-F1
#
_cell.length_a   1.000
_cell.length_b   1.000
_cell.length_c   1.000
_cell.angle_alpha   90.00
_cell.angle_beta   90.00
_cell.angle_gamma   90.00
#
_symmetry.space_group_name_H-M   'P 1'
#
loop_
_entity.id
_entity.type
_entity.pdbx_description
1 polymer ?
#
loop_
_entity_poly.entity_id
_entity_poly.type
_entity_poly.pdbx_seq_one_letter_code
_entity_poly.pdbx_strand_id
1 'polypeptide(L)'
;MVCLSVVAGSVAHKLPPCMNTATADVKFVGASTVDRVQLPSATCAAEDEVVSLFRPVVSDVQNQPSSDGQRQHRSQLREFADNYAVESTRMVHTPNVSEKDILARFANVHVPSGALPVQEYLQSVMRDFVDDSTRVFCSKQIGHMAANLPYYMPPLAELVTAMNQNTVKVETAKTVASLERQVCTWLHRLVYQRDDAFYSSALENSEVVTGMLGSGGTVANITGLW
;
A
#
# COMPACT_ATOMS: atom_id res chain seq x y z
N MET A 1 -4.10 0.22 -10.35
CA MET A 1 -4.49 -1.08 -10.96
C MET A 1 -4.45 -2.12 -9.86
N VAL A 2 -5.59 -2.38 -9.22
CA VAL A 2 -5.69 -3.42 -8.17
C VAL A 2 -5.78 -4.76 -8.91
N CYS A 3 -4.82 -5.66 -8.69
CA CYS A 3 -4.93 -7.02 -9.22
C CYS A 3 -5.81 -7.83 -8.29
N LEU A 4 -6.98 -8.24 -8.78
CA LEU A 4 -7.92 -9.09 -8.06
C LEU A 4 -7.85 -10.50 -8.62
N SER A 5 -7.54 -11.48 -7.77
CA SER A 5 -7.81 -12.89 -8.08
C SER A 5 -8.79 -13.46 -7.07
N VAL A 6 -9.76 -14.22 -7.57
CA VAL A 6 -10.75 -14.94 -6.78
C VAL A 6 -10.20 -16.34 -6.50
N VAL A 7 -9.91 -16.63 -5.23
CA VAL A 7 -9.49 -17.96 -4.80
C VAL A 7 -10.67 -18.66 -4.12
N ALA A 8 -11.09 -19.79 -4.68
CA ALA A 8 -12.14 -20.64 -4.10
C ALA A 8 -11.47 -21.70 -3.20
N GLY A 9 -11.78 -21.69 -1.90
CA GLY A 9 -11.30 -22.71 -0.96
C GLY A 9 -12.03 -24.04 -1.15
N SER A 10 -11.28 -25.14 -1.29
CA SER A 10 -11.79 -26.51 -1.23
C SER A 10 -11.00 -27.34 -0.22
N VAL A 11 -11.70 -28.29 0.39
CA VAL A 11 -11.43 -29.00 1.64
C VAL A 11 -10.16 -29.87 1.59
N ALA A 12 -9.48 -29.90 2.74
CA ALA A 12 -8.18 -30.51 3.01
C ALA A 12 -8.03 -31.99 2.60
N HIS A 13 -6.90 -32.30 1.96
CA HIS A 13 -6.33 -33.66 1.94
C HIS A 13 -4.83 -33.63 2.27
N LYS A 14 -4.48 -34.43 3.28
CA LYS A 14 -3.15 -34.65 3.86
C LYS A 14 -2.18 -35.25 2.82
N LEU A 15 -1.03 -34.61 2.61
CA LEU A 15 0.12 -35.17 1.87
C LEU A 15 1.40 -35.13 2.74
N PRO A 16 2.36 -36.07 2.52
CA PRO A 16 3.43 -36.40 3.47
C PRO A 16 4.69 -35.53 3.30
N PRO A 17 5.64 -35.56 4.26
CA PRO A 17 6.78 -34.64 4.29
C PRO A 17 8.04 -35.27 3.68
N CYS A 18 8.71 -34.55 2.78
CA CYS A 18 10.05 -34.92 2.29
C CYS A 18 10.99 -33.71 2.18
N MET A 19 12.04 -33.75 3.02
CA MET A 19 13.43 -33.33 2.81
C MET A 19 13.89 -31.85 2.94
N ASN A 20 14.57 -31.63 4.07
CA ASN A 20 15.92 -31.07 4.27
C ASN A 20 16.30 -29.71 3.64
N THR A 21 16.22 -28.68 4.47
CA THR A 21 17.15 -27.53 4.45
C THR A 21 17.71 -27.30 5.86
N ALA A 22 18.99 -26.93 5.92
CA ALA A 22 19.80 -26.89 7.13
C ALA A 22 19.16 -26.10 8.28
N THR A 23 18.93 -26.80 9.39
CA THR A 23 18.40 -26.29 10.65
C THR A 23 19.47 -25.46 11.37
N ALA A 24 19.27 -24.15 11.45
CA ALA A 24 19.74 -23.43 12.63
C ALA A 24 18.82 -23.86 13.77
N ASP A 25 19.36 -24.57 14.76
CA ASP A 25 18.60 -25.07 15.92
C ASP A 25 18.03 -23.91 16.75
N VAL A 26 16.83 -23.45 16.42
CA VAL A 26 16.02 -22.65 17.33
C VAL A 26 15.28 -23.63 18.23
N LYS A 27 15.82 -23.83 19.44
CA LYS A 27 15.14 -24.59 20.50
C LYS A 27 13.90 -23.82 20.96
N PHE A 28 12.73 -24.23 20.46
CA PHE A 28 11.47 -23.85 21.08
C PHE A 28 11.29 -24.66 22.36
N VAL A 29 11.57 -24.03 23.50
CA VAL A 29 11.27 -24.60 24.82
C VAL A 29 9.78 -24.48 25.05
N GLY A 30 9.10 -25.61 25.15
CA GLY A 30 7.67 -25.68 25.44
C GLY A 30 7.34 -25.17 26.84
N ALA A 31 6.27 -24.37 26.92
CA ALA A 31 5.52 -24.00 28.12
C ALA A 31 6.34 -23.69 29.37
N SER A 32 6.91 -22.48 29.42
CA SER A 32 7.33 -21.81 30.64
C SER A 32 7.15 -20.32 30.44
N THR A 33 6.86 -19.58 31.51
CA THR A 33 6.78 -18.12 31.64
C THR A 33 7.43 -17.35 30.49
N VAL A 34 6.72 -16.33 29.96
CA VAL A 34 7.25 -15.40 28.95
C VAL A 34 8.47 -14.67 29.51
N ASP A 35 9.62 -15.33 29.51
CA ASP A 35 10.92 -14.69 29.65
C ASP A 35 11.08 -13.91 28.35
N ARG A 36 10.92 -12.59 28.48
CA ARG A 36 11.29 -11.65 27.43
C ARG A 36 12.66 -12.09 26.90
N VAL A 37 12.73 -12.45 25.63
CA VAL A 37 14.00 -12.69 24.93
C VAL A 37 14.85 -11.44 25.17
N GLN A 38 15.87 -11.57 26.02
CA GLN A 38 16.76 -10.46 26.35
C GLN A 38 17.71 -10.32 25.16
N LEU A 39 17.40 -9.35 24.31
CA LEU A 39 18.24 -9.01 23.17
C LEU A 39 19.62 -8.55 23.67
N PRO A 40 20.71 -8.81 22.93
CA PRO A 40 22.04 -8.31 23.26
C PRO A 40 22.02 -6.79 23.47
N SER A 41 22.81 -6.27 24.42
CA SER A 41 22.81 -4.84 24.77
C SER A 41 23.10 -3.91 23.60
N ALA A 42 23.93 -4.36 22.63
CA ALA A 42 24.18 -3.63 21.39
C ALA A 42 22.93 -3.54 20.48
N THR A 43 22.08 -4.58 20.48
CA THR A 43 20.81 -4.59 19.74
C THR A 43 19.79 -3.66 20.39
N CYS A 44 19.74 -3.63 21.73
CA CYS A 44 18.88 -2.69 22.45
C CYS A 44 19.28 -1.23 22.21
N ALA A 45 20.58 -0.92 22.17
CA ALA A 45 21.06 0.43 21.89
C ALA A 45 20.72 0.88 20.45
N ALA A 46 20.86 -0.02 19.47
CA ALA A 46 20.46 0.25 18.09
C ALA A 46 18.93 0.39 17.94
N GLU A 47 18.16 -0.41 18.69
CA GLU A 47 16.71 -0.28 18.77
C GLU A 47 16.30 1.08 19.34
N ASP A 48 16.91 1.49 20.46
CA ASP A 48 16.64 2.80 21.07
C ASP A 48 16.97 3.96 20.12
N GLU A 49 18.07 3.86 19.36
CA GLU A 49 18.42 4.83 18.32
C GLU A 49 17.34 4.90 17.23
N VAL A 50 16.92 3.76 16.69
CA VAL A 50 15.87 3.70 15.66
C VAL A 50 14.53 4.20 16.20
N VAL A 51 14.15 3.79 17.41
CA VAL A 51 12.91 4.24 18.08
C VAL A 51 12.95 5.75 18.32
N SER A 52 14.12 6.31 18.63
CA SER A 52 14.27 7.75 18.83
C SER A 52 13.97 8.57 17.57
N LEU A 53 14.21 8.03 16.36
CA LEU A 53 13.86 8.67 15.10
C LEU A 53 12.34 8.87 14.92
N PHE A 54 11.53 8.00 15.54
CA PHE A 54 10.07 8.07 15.46
C PHE A 54 9.43 8.82 16.63
N ARG A 55 10.23 9.28 17.61
CA ARG A 55 9.72 10.13 18.69
C ARG A 55 9.56 11.55 18.16
N PRO A 56 8.40 12.20 18.39
CA PRO A 56 8.26 13.62 18.08
C PRO A 56 9.33 14.41 18.83
N VAL A 57 10.10 15.23 18.11
CA VAL A 57 11.01 16.16 18.77
C VAL A 57 10.13 17.22 19.46
N VAL A 58 10.43 17.58 20.71
CA VAL A 58 9.61 18.53 21.49
C VAL A 58 9.44 19.89 20.78
N SER A 59 10.40 20.28 19.94
CA SER A 59 10.32 21.45 19.05
C SER A 59 9.29 21.30 17.92
N ASP A 60 9.04 20.09 17.41
CA ASP A 60 8.11 19.84 16.31
C ASP A 60 6.66 19.97 16.73
N VAL A 61 6.36 19.72 18.02
CA VAL A 61 5.02 19.96 18.60
C VAL A 61 4.70 21.45 18.64
N GLN A 62 5.72 22.31 18.82
CA GLN A 62 5.59 23.77 18.79
C GLN A 62 5.61 24.33 17.35
N ASN A 63 6.24 23.63 16.41
CA ASN A 63 6.31 23.97 14.99
C ASN A 63 5.28 23.24 14.11
N GLN A 64 4.26 22.58 14.70
CA GLN A 64 3.18 22.04 13.90
C GLN A 64 2.52 23.18 13.13
N PRO A 65 2.34 23.05 11.80
CA PRO A 65 1.69 24.08 11.03
C PRO A 65 0.30 24.32 11.62
N SER A 66 -0.07 25.60 11.74
CA SER A 66 -1.42 26.00 12.14
C SER A 66 -2.47 25.29 11.27
N SER A 67 -3.71 25.22 11.75
CA SER A 67 -4.82 24.67 10.93
C SER A 67 -4.88 25.29 9.53
N ASP A 68 -4.50 26.57 9.42
CA ASP A 68 -4.44 27.31 8.16
C ASP A 68 -3.25 26.87 7.30
N GLY A 69 -2.07 26.67 7.91
CA GLY A 69 -0.89 26.12 7.22
C GLY A 69 -1.12 24.71 6.69
N GLN A 70 -1.81 23.85 7.45
CA GLN A 70 -2.20 22.51 7.00
C GLN A 70 -3.17 22.57 5.81
N ARG A 71 -4.16 23.47 5.86
CA ARG A 71 -5.08 23.70 4.73
C ARG A 71 -4.35 24.20 3.49
N GLN A 72 -3.38 25.10 3.66
CA GLN A 72 -2.58 25.63 2.56
C GLN A 72 -1.75 24.52 1.89
N HIS A 73 -1.03 23.69 2.66
CA HIS A 73 -0.28 22.56 2.10
C HIS A 73 -1.19 21.58 1.35
N ARG A 74 -2.38 21.28 1.89
CA ARG A 74 -3.36 20.41 1.22
C ARG A 74 -3.88 21.03 -0.09
N SER A 75 -4.15 22.33 -0.09
CA SER A 75 -4.60 23.04 -1.28
C SER A 75 -3.55 22.99 -2.40
N GLN A 76 -2.29 23.24 -2.05
CA GLN A 76 -1.18 23.16 -3.00
C GLN A 76 -1.04 21.76 -3.60
N LEU A 77 -1.05 20.72 -2.75
CA LEU A 77 -0.98 19.33 -3.21
C LEU A 77 -2.13 18.95 -4.16
N ARG A 78 -3.34 19.39 -3.85
CA ARG A 78 -4.51 19.14 -4.68
C ARG A 78 -4.40 19.84 -6.04
N GLU A 79 -3.97 21.10 -6.05
CA GLU A 79 -3.73 21.84 -7.29
C GLU A 79 -2.67 21.14 -8.18
N PHE A 80 -1.56 20.67 -7.59
CA PHE A 80 -0.57 19.89 -8.32
C PHE A 80 -1.13 18.57 -8.85
N ALA A 81 -1.89 17.84 -8.04
CA ALA A 81 -2.51 16.58 -8.43
C ALA A 81 -3.50 16.77 -9.59
N ASP A 82 -4.33 17.82 -9.52
CA ASP A 82 -5.28 18.16 -10.57
C ASP A 82 -4.56 18.55 -11.87
N ASN A 83 -3.50 19.36 -11.78
CA ASN A 83 -2.65 19.72 -12.93
C ASN A 83 -1.94 18.51 -13.56
N TYR A 84 -1.58 17.50 -12.75
CA TYR A 84 -0.94 16.28 -13.23
C TYR A 84 -1.95 15.28 -13.84
N ALA A 85 -3.18 15.23 -13.31
CA ALA A 85 -4.22 14.29 -13.72
C ALA A 85 -4.90 14.65 -15.06
N VAL A 86 -4.72 15.87 -15.55
CA VAL A 86 -5.24 16.28 -16.87
C VAL A 86 -4.44 15.65 -18.00
N GLU A 87 -5.13 15.29 -19.09
CA GLU A 87 -4.51 14.71 -20.28
C GLU A 87 -3.44 15.64 -20.85
N SER A 88 -2.19 15.20 -20.78
CA SER A 88 -1.06 15.88 -21.42
C SER A 88 -0.95 15.39 -22.85
N THR A 89 -1.12 16.28 -23.83
CA THR A 89 -0.84 15.97 -25.25
C THR A 89 0.60 16.29 -25.66
N ARG A 90 1.36 16.95 -24.77
CA ARG A 90 2.68 17.51 -25.10
C ARG A 90 3.78 16.47 -25.04
N MET A 91 4.03 15.90 -23.87
CA MET A 91 5.20 15.07 -23.59
C MET A 91 4.90 13.95 -22.59
N VAL A 92 5.51 12.79 -22.81
CA VAL A 92 5.49 11.63 -21.91
C VAL A 92 6.55 11.78 -20.81
N HIS A 93 7.76 12.21 -21.18
CA HIS A 93 8.87 12.49 -20.29
C HIS A 93 9.33 13.94 -20.49
N THR A 94 9.89 14.55 -19.45
CA THR A 94 10.47 15.89 -19.53
C THR A 94 11.66 15.88 -20.50
N PRO A 95 11.73 16.80 -21.47
CA PRO A 95 12.86 16.89 -22.38
C PRO A 95 14.12 17.36 -21.65
N ASN A 96 15.28 16.97 -22.15
CA ASN A 96 16.60 17.40 -21.66
C ASN A 96 16.94 16.96 -20.22
N VAL A 97 16.29 15.90 -19.71
CA VAL A 97 16.67 15.24 -18.46
C VAL A 97 17.11 13.82 -18.80
N SER A 98 18.37 13.49 -18.51
CA SER A 98 18.88 12.14 -18.74
C SER A 98 18.57 11.22 -17.57
N GLU A 99 18.55 9.91 -17.81
CA GLU A 99 18.43 8.91 -16.73
C GLU A 99 19.51 9.08 -15.67
N LYS A 100 20.74 9.46 -16.08
CA LYS A 100 21.84 9.74 -15.16
C LYS A 100 21.52 10.92 -14.23
N ASP A 101 20.86 11.96 -14.74
CA ASP A 101 20.47 13.12 -13.94
C ASP A 101 19.39 12.74 -12.90
N ILE A 102 18.47 11.85 -13.27
CA ILE A 102 17.45 11.31 -12.35
C ILE A 102 18.11 10.44 -11.27
N LEU A 103 18.98 9.49 -11.67
CA LEU A 103 19.68 8.60 -10.74
C LEU A 103 20.53 9.36 -9.72
N ALA A 104 21.16 10.48 -10.12
CA ALA A 104 21.94 11.31 -9.22
C ALA A 104 21.10 11.90 -8.06
N ARG A 105 19.80 12.16 -8.28
CA ARG A 105 18.89 12.68 -7.23
C ARG A 105 18.59 11.64 -6.15
N PHE A 106 18.62 10.35 -6.49
CA PHE A 106 18.30 9.24 -5.60
C PHE A 106 19.53 8.44 -5.15
N ALA A 107 20.73 9.03 -5.24
CA ALA A 107 21.98 8.38 -4.90
C ALA A 107 22.31 8.39 -3.38
N ASN A 108 21.52 9.09 -2.56
CA ASN A 108 21.75 9.14 -1.12
C ASN A 108 21.31 7.81 -0.45
N VAL A 109 22.29 7.08 0.10
CA VAL A 109 22.06 5.80 0.79
C VAL A 109 21.80 5.96 2.29
N HIS A 110 21.99 7.16 2.84
CA HIS A 110 21.84 7.41 4.27
C HIS A 110 20.40 7.80 4.62
N VAL A 111 19.89 7.21 5.70
CA VAL A 111 18.62 7.62 6.30
C VAL A 111 18.80 9.03 6.88
N PRO A 112 17.89 9.98 6.60
CA PRO A 112 17.94 11.30 7.22
C PRO A 112 17.94 11.21 8.74
N SER A 113 18.83 11.95 9.41
CA SER A 113 18.97 11.93 10.87
C SER A 113 17.88 12.71 11.62
N GLY A 114 17.01 13.42 10.90
CA GLY A 114 15.93 14.21 11.47
C GLY A 114 14.83 14.51 10.46
N ALA A 115 13.68 14.97 10.98
CA ALA A 115 12.55 15.35 10.16
C ALA A 115 12.84 16.63 9.35
N LEU A 116 12.37 16.65 8.11
CA LEU A 116 12.37 17.86 7.28
C LEU A 116 11.10 18.68 7.53
N PRO A 117 11.17 20.01 7.50
CA PRO A 117 9.97 20.84 7.46
C PRO A 117 9.06 20.43 6.28
N VAL A 118 7.75 20.37 6.52
CA VAL A 118 6.77 19.89 5.52
C VAL A 118 6.93 20.63 4.19
N GLN A 119 7.13 21.94 4.22
CA GLN A 119 7.29 22.74 3.01
C GLN A 119 8.53 22.36 2.20
N GLU A 120 9.67 22.14 2.88
CA GLU A 120 10.92 21.73 2.23
C GLU A 120 10.78 20.32 1.63
N TYR A 121 10.13 19.41 2.37
CA TYR A 121 9.81 18.06 1.89
C TYR A 121 8.92 18.10 0.65
N LEU A 122 7.84 18.87 0.67
CA LEU A 122 6.94 19.00 -0.48
C LEU A 122 7.69 19.57 -1.70
N GLN A 123 8.53 20.58 -1.51
CA GLN A 123 9.34 21.14 -2.61
C GLN A 123 10.32 20.13 -3.19
N SER A 124 10.99 19.33 -2.35
CA SER A 124 11.90 18.30 -2.86
C SER A 124 11.14 17.20 -3.59
N VAL A 125 10.00 16.75 -3.08
CA VAL A 125 9.17 15.73 -3.73
C VAL A 125 8.66 16.22 -5.09
N MET A 126 8.16 17.46 -5.18
CA MET A 126 7.67 17.98 -6.46
C MET A 126 8.81 18.04 -7.49
N ARG A 127 9.95 18.62 -7.13
CA ARG A 127 11.11 18.79 -8.01
C ARG A 127 11.76 17.47 -8.41
N ASP A 128 12.08 16.63 -7.42
CA ASP A 128 12.95 15.47 -7.65
C ASP A 128 12.17 14.26 -8.15
N PHE A 129 10.89 14.14 -7.77
CA PHE A 129 10.05 12.98 -8.06
C PHE A 129 8.90 13.27 -9.05
N VAL A 130 8.14 14.36 -8.86
CA VAL A 130 6.90 14.57 -9.64
C VAL A 130 7.17 15.18 -11.02
N ASP A 131 7.99 16.22 -11.10
CA ASP A 131 8.18 17.04 -12.31
C ASP A 131 8.69 16.23 -13.50
N ASP A 132 9.62 15.31 -13.24
CA ASP A 132 10.24 14.44 -14.26
C ASP A 132 9.67 13.02 -14.28
N SER A 133 8.53 12.80 -13.62
CA SER A 133 7.84 11.52 -13.65
C SER A 133 7.23 11.23 -15.03
N THR A 134 7.10 9.95 -15.34
CA THR A 134 6.48 9.49 -16.60
C THR A 134 4.99 9.80 -16.59
N ARG A 135 4.55 10.64 -17.53
CA ARG A 135 3.13 10.98 -17.69
C ARG A 135 2.40 9.87 -18.44
N VAL A 136 2.01 8.83 -17.68
CA VAL A 136 1.30 7.67 -18.23
C VAL A 136 -0.02 8.06 -18.90
N PHE A 137 -0.69 9.12 -18.42
CA PHE A 137 -1.93 9.66 -18.97
C PHE A 137 -1.74 10.52 -20.23
N CYS A 138 -0.56 10.49 -20.86
CA CYS A 138 -0.28 11.20 -22.09
C CYS A 138 -0.82 10.43 -23.30
N SER A 139 -1.49 11.09 -24.25
CA SER A 139 -2.01 10.44 -25.48
C SER A 139 -0.92 9.86 -26.39
N LYS A 140 0.33 10.29 -26.21
CA LYS A 140 1.50 9.75 -26.92
C LYS A 140 2.14 8.56 -26.19
N GLN A 141 1.65 8.20 -25.00
CA GLN A 141 2.19 7.07 -24.26
C GLN A 141 1.71 5.75 -24.89
N ILE A 142 2.67 4.92 -25.31
CA ILE A 142 2.41 3.62 -25.97
C ILE A 142 2.52 2.45 -24.97
N GLY A 143 2.83 2.73 -23.70
CA GLY A 143 2.98 1.71 -22.66
C GLY A 143 1.72 0.85 -22.49
N HIS A 144 1.88 -0.48 -22.57
CA HIS A 144 0.74 -1.42 -22.62
C HIS A 144 0.19 -1.87 -21.26
N MET A 145 0.89 -1.58 -20.15
CA MET A 145 0.55 -2.15 -18.83
C MET A 145 -0.32 -1.25 -17.95
N ALA A 146 -0.39 0.06 -18.24
CA ALA A 146 -1.06 1.01 -17.37
C ALA A 146 -2.09 1.79 -18.17
N ALA A 147 -3.36 1.56 -17.85
CA ALA A 147 -4.47 2.31 -18.42
C ALA A 147 -4.66 3.64 -17.69
N ASN A 148 -5.19 4.58 -18.46
CA ASN A 148 -5.67 5.87 -17.98
C ASN A 148 -6.71 5.71 -16.86
N LEU A 149 -6.48 6.35 -15.71
CA LEU A 149 -7.45 6.37 -14.62
C LEU A 149 -8.58 7.37 -14.95
N PRO A 150 -9.86 7.01 -14.73
CA PRO A 150 -10.96 7.97 -14.83
C PRO A 150 -10.77 9.20 -13.93
N TYR A 151 -11.29 10.36 -14.35
CA TYR A 151 -11.09 11.64 -13.66
C TYR A 151 -11.52 11.66 -12.18
N TYR A 152 -12.48 10.81 -11.80
CA TYR A 152 -12.99 10.72 -10.43
C TYR A 152 -12.17 9.78 -9.53
N MET A 153 -11.23 9.00 -10.09
CA MET A 153 -10.44 8.04 -9.30
C MET A 153 -9.50 8.72 -8.29
N PRO A 154 -8.71 9.76 -8.64
CA PRO A 154 -7.87 10.45 -7.67
C PRO A 154 -8.62 11.02 -6.45
N PRO A 155 -9.72 11.81 -6.60
CA PRO A 155 -10.44 12.32 -5.44
C PRO A 155 -11.12 11.21 -4.62
N LEU A 156 -11.55 10.11 -5.26
CA LEU A 156 -12.06 8.95 -4.53
C LEU A 156 -10.95 8.27 -3.71
N ALA A 157 -9.74 8.13 -4.27
CA ALA A 157 -8.60 7.58 -3.56
C ALA A 157 -8.18 8.46 -2.36
N GLU A 158 -8.25 9.79 -2.51
CA GLU A 158 -8.04 10.73 -1.39
C GLU A 158 -9.05 10.45 -0.27
N LEU A 159 -10.33 10.31 -0.61
CA LEU A 159 -11.39 10.02 0.37
C LEU A 159 -11.16 8.67 1.07
N VAL A 160 -10.89 7.60 0.30
CA VAL A 160 -10.65 6.26 0.84
C VAL A 160 -9.44 6.25 1.79
N THR A 161 -8.37 6.94 1.41
CA THR A 161 -7.18 7.08 2.25
C THR A 161 -7.49 7.86 3.53
N ALA A 162 -8.27 8.95 3.43
CA ALA A 162 -8.67 9.75 4.58
C ALA A 162 -9.54 8.98 5.59
N MET A 163 -10.28 7.96 5.15
CA MET A 163 -11.03 7.10 6.07
C MET A 163 -10.11 6.21 6.93
N ASN A 164 -8.87 5.94 6.49
CA ASN A 164 -7.85 5.18 7.22
C ASN A 164 -8.37 3.88 7.87
N GLN A 165 -9.17 3.10 7.13
CA GLN A 165 -9.81 1.88 7.62
C GLN A 165 -8.87 0.68 7.50
N ASN A 166 -8.89 -0.21 8.49
CA ASN A 166 -8.16 -1.48 8.45
C ASN A 166 -9.12 -2.63 8.12
N THR A 167 -9.10 -3.12 6.88
CA THR A 167 -10.00 -4.16 6.38
C THR A 167 -9.78 -5.54 7.03
N VAL A 168 -8.65 -5.76 7.71
CA VAL A 168 -8.39 -6.98 8.50
C VAL A 168 -9.20 -6.99 9.80
N LYS A 169 -9.67 -5.82 10.25
CA LYS A 169 -10.40 -5.64 11.50
C LYS A 169 -11.76 -5.05 11.19
N VAL A 170 -12.79 -5.90 11.19
CA VAL A 170 -14.16 -5.53 10.85
C VAL A 170 -14.71 -4.38 11.70
N GLU A 171 -14.22 -4.24 12.94
CA GLU A 171 -14.56 -3.15 13.86
C GLU A 171 -14.06 -1.79 13.36
N THR A 172 -12.97 -1.77 12.59
CA THR A 172 -12.30 -0.57 12.06
C THR A 172 -12.43 -0.43 10.54
N ALA A 173 -13.33 -1.20 9.91
CA ALA A 173 -13.60 -1.19 8.47
C ALA A 173 -15.05 -1.61 8.15
N LYS A 174 -16.01 -1.22 9.00
CA LYS A 174 -17.40 -1.71 8.95
C LYS A 174 -18.04 -1.69 7.56
N THR A 175 -17.92 -0.56 6.87
CA THR A 175 -18.50 -0.40 5.52
C THR A 175 -17.58 -0.97 4.44
N VAL A 176 -16.27 -0.76 4.55
CA VAL A 176 -15.29 -1.17 3.53
C VAL A 176 -15.16 -2.69 3.44
N ALA A 177 -15.11 -3.40 4.56
CA ALA A 177 -15.06 -4.87 4.57
C ALA A 177 -16.33 -5.49 3.96
N SER A 178 -17.49 -4.86 4.18
CA SER A 178 -18.76 -5.30 3.59
C SER A 178 -18.78 -5.07 2.08
N LEU A 179 -18.28 -3.92 1.63
CA LEU A 179 -18.14 -3.59 0.20
C LEU A 179 -17.16 -4.55 -0.50
N GLU A 180 -16.01 -4.81 0.13
CA GLU A 180 -15.01 -5.76 -0.36
C GLU A 180 -15.64 -7.14 -0.60
N ARG A 181 -16.38 -7.65 0.39
CA ARG A 181 -17.11 -8.92 0.28
C ARG A 181 -18.10 -8.93 -0.87
N GLN A 182 -18.85 -7.84 -1.06
CA GLN A 182 -19.81 -7.71 -2.15
C GLN A 182 -19.12 -7.73 -3.51
N VAL A 183 -18.03 -6.98 -3.67
CA VAL A 183 -17.25 -6.93 -4.92
C VAL A 183 -16.65 -8.30 -5.25
N CYS A 184 -16.06 -9.00 -4.28
CA CYS A 184 -15.58 -10.37 -4.48
C CYS A 184 -16.71 -11.32 -4.92
N THR A 185 -17.90 -11.15 -4.36
CA THR A 185 -19.08 -11.94 -4.74
C THR A 185 -19.52 -11.65 -6.18
N TRP A 186 -19.51 -10.38 -6.61
CA TRP A 186 -19.78 -10.01 -8.00
C TRP A 186 -18.76 -10.63 -8.96
N LEU A 187 -17.47 -10.62 -8.61
CA LEU A 187 -16.43 -11.21 -9.45
C LEU A 187 -16.54 -12.72 -9.52
N HIS A 188 -16.78 -13.38 -8.39
CA HIS A 188 -17.06 -14.81 -8.35
C HIS A 188 -18.27 -15.14 -9.24
N ARG A 189 -19.31 -14.29 -9.24
CA ARG A 189 -20.48 -14.44 -10.13
C ARG A 189 -20.14 -14.35 -11.60
N LEU A 190 -19.32 -13.38 -11.99
CA LEU A 190 -18.91 -13.22 -13.38
C LEU A 190 -18.17 -14.46 -13.91
N VAL A 191 -17.37 -15.11 -13.07
CA VAL A 191 -16.57 -16.29 -13.44
C VAL A 191 -17.36 -17.58 -13.37
N TYR A 192 -18.06 -17.84 -12.25
CA TYR A 192 -18.63 -19.16 -11.93
C TYR A 192 -20.15 -19.26 -12.12
N GLN A 193 -20.85 -18.13 -12.28
CA GLN A 193 -22.28 -18.07 -12.67
C GLN A 193 -23.22 -19.01 -11.88
N ARG A 194 -22.98 -19.18 -10.58
CA ARG A 194 -23.91 -19.87 -9.65
C ARG A 194 -25.29 -19.18 -9.59
N ASP A 195 -26.25 -19.85 -8.96
CA ASP A 195 -27.60 -19.33 -8.77
C ASP A 195 -27.68 -18.18 -7.74
N ASP A 196 -28.83 -17.49 -7.72
CA ASP A 196 -29.07 -16.36 -6.81
C ASP A 196 -29.16 -16.77 -5.33
N ALA A 197 -29.57 -18.02 -5.07
CA ALA A 197 -29.66 -18.56 -3.72
C ALA A 197 -28.27 -18.70 -3.09
N PHE A 198 -27.30 -19.20 -3.86
CA PHE A 198 -25.90 -19.27 -3.47
C PHE A 198 -25.35 -17.89 -3.13
N TYR A 199 -25.54 -16.89 -3.99
CA TYR A 199 -24.97 -15.56 -3.76
C TYR A 199 -25.64 -14.79 -2.62
N SER A 200 -26.95 -14.96 -2.43
CA SER A 200 -27.67 -14.39 -1.27
C SER A 200 -27.14 -14.99 0.03
N SER A 201 -27.05 -16.33 0.09
CA SER A 201 -26.47 -17.05 1.24
C SER A 201 -25.01 -16.67 1.48
N ALA A 202 -24.23 -16.53 0.41
CA ALA A 202 -22.83 -16.17 0.51
C ALA A 202 -22.65 -14.81 1.20
N LEU A 203 -23.44 -13.78 0.86
CA LEU A 203 -23.32 -12.45 1.46
C LEU A 203 -23.69 -12.40 2.96
N GLU A 204 -24.62 -13.25 3.40
CA GLU A 204 -25.09 -13.31 4.79
C GLU A 204 -24.22 -14.22 5.67
N ASN A 205 -23.68 -15.30 5.10
CA ASN A 205 -22.91 -16.29 5.84
C ASN A 205 -21.42 -15.97 5.88
N SER A 206 -20.90 -15.65 7.07
CA SER A 206 -19.46 -15.41 7.31
C SER A 206 -18.55 -16.59 6.98
N GLU A 207 -19.06 -17.82 6.98
CA GLU A 207 -18.29 -19.03 6.68
C GLU A 207 -18.09 -19.26 5.18
N VAL A 208 -18.89 -18.60 4.32
CA VAL A 208 -18.78 -18.74 2.86
C VAL A 208 -17.99 -17.58 2.30
N VAL A 209 -16.73 -17.83 1.92
CA VAL A 209 -15.85 -16.83 1.30
C VAL A 209 -15.84 -16.99 -0.21
N THR A 210 -16.27 -15.95 -0.93
CA THR A 210 -16.30 -15.93 -2.41
C THR A 210 -15.01 -15.44 -3.03
N GLY A 211 -14.09 -14.86 -2.24
CA GLY A 211 -12.78 -14.37 -2.66
C GLY A 211 -12.21 -13.37 -1.66
N MET A 212 -11.01 -12.85 -1.96
CA MET A 212 -10.32 -11.83 -1.17
C MET A 212 -9.54 -10.88 -2.07
N LEU A 213 -9.37 -9.62 -1.65
CA LEU A 213 -8.55 -8.66 -2.39
C LEU A 213 -7.08 -8.79 -1.99
N GLY A 214 -6.23 -9.07 -2.97
CA GLY A 214 -4.77 -9.08 -2.80
C GLY A 214 -4.13 -7.72 -3.10
N SER A 215 -2.91 -7.51 -2.62
CA SER A 215 -2.11 -6.33 -2.96
C SER A 215 -1.59 -6.34 -4.40
N GLY A 216 -1.58 -7.50 -5.05
CA GLY A 216 -1.05 -7.70 -6.40
C GLY A 216 -1.34 -9.10 -6.95
N GLY A 217 -1.16 -9.27 -8.26
CA GLY A 217 -1.49 -10.52 -8.96
C GLY A 217 -0.63 -11.69 -8.50
N THR A 218 0.63 -11.45 -8.16
CA THR A 218 1.54 -12.49 -7.64
C THR A 218 1.04 -13.06 -6.32
N VAL A 219 0.68 -12.21 -5.35
CA VAL A 219 0.14 -12.66 -4.06
C VAL A 219 -1.14 -13.44 -4.29
N ALA A 220 -2.02 -12.92 -5.15
CA ALA A 220 -3.30 -13.54 -5.43
C ALA A 220 -3.15 -14.92 -6.12
N ASN A 221 -2.14 -15.09 -6.99
CA ASN A 221 -1.80 -16.39 -7.59
C ASN A 221 -1.21 -17.37 -6.57
N ILE A 222 -0.30 -16.91 -5.70
CA ILE A 222 0.26 -17.76 -4.63
C ILE A 222 -0.83 -18.21 -3.68
N THR A 223 -1.72 -17.31 -3.27
CA THR A 223 -2.89 -17.65 -2.45
C THR A 223 -3.80 -18.68 -3.13
N GLY A 224 -3.90 -18.66 -4.46
CA GLY A 224 -4.66 -19.66 -5.22
C GLY A 224 -4.03 -21.05 -5.27
N LEU A 225 -2.73 -21.16 -5.01
CA LEU A 225 -2.00 -22.43 -4.95
C LEU A 225 -1.96 -23.03 -3.53
N TRP A 226 -2.14 -22.19 -2.51
CA TRP A 226 -2.10 -22.57 -1.10
C TRP A 226 -3.44 -23.18 -0.65
#